data_AF-A0A1Q4DNY4-F1
#
_entry.id   AF-A0A1Q4DNY4-F1
#
_cell.length_a   1.000
_cell.length_b   1.000
_cell.length_c   1.000
_cell.angle_alpha   90.00
_cell.angle_beta   90.00
_cell.angle_gamma   90.00
#
_symmetry.space_group_name_H-M   'P 1'
#
loop_
_entity.id
_entity.type
_entity.pdbx_description
1 polymer ?
#
loop_
_entity_poly.entity_id
_entity_poly.type
_entity_poly.pdbx_seq_one_letter_code
_entity_poly.pdbx_strand_id
1 'polypeptide(L)'
;MSAFVTDDEYDRARSEPDFRQKLLMEKLDLLLEEIAKLRQRKPASGSPEARFLREGVDLAVQVADVLQKGARPAPHRPGGSEAA
;
A
#
# COMPACT_ATOMS: atom_id res chain seq x y z
N MET A 1 -3.40 -1.77 -16.69
CA MET A 1 -2.64 -0.67 -16.08
C MET A 1 -1.24 -1.18 -15.76
N SER A 2 -0.20 -0.37 -15.97
CA SER A 2 1.19 -0.78 -15.72
C SER A 2 1.43 -1.05 -14.24
N ALA A 3 2.32 -2.01 -13.94
CA ALA A 3 2.84 -2.19 -12.58
C ALA A 3 3.56 -0.91 -12.10
N PHE A 4 4.21 -0.19 -13.01
CA PHE A 4 4.91 1.05 -12.73
C PHE A 4 3.95 2.23 -12.57
N VAL A 5 4.24 3.08 -11.59
CA VAL A 5 3.61 4.39 -11.37
C VAL A 5 4.23 5.38 -12.36
N THR A 6 3.42 6.19 -13.03
CA THR A 6 3.92 7.24 -13.92
C THR A 6 4.34 8.49 -13.14
N ASP A 7 5.15 9.36 -13.75
CA ASP A 7 5.53 10.63 -13.13
C ASP A 7 4.28 11.50 -12.82
N ASP A 8 3.30 11.51 -13.73
CA ASP A 8 2.03 12.21 -13.52
C ASP A 8 1.23 11.67 -12.33
N GLU A 9 1.15 10.34 -12.19
CA GLU A 9 0.52 9.69 -11.03
C GLU A 9 1.29 10.03 -9.75
N TYR A 10 2.61 10.13 -9.81
CA TYR A 10 3.43 10.48 -8.66
C TYR A 10 3.22 11.93 -8.22
N ASP A 11 3.20 12.87 -9.16
CA ASP A 11 2.91 14.28 -8.90
C ASP A 11 1.52 14.47 -8.33
N ARG A 12 0.53 13.76 -8.89
CA ARG A 12 -0.84 13.81 -8.41
C ARG A 12 -0.99 13.21 -7.01
N ALA A 13 -0.29 12.11 -6.70
CA ALA A 13 -0.29 11.52 -5.37
C ALA A 13 0.32 12.43 -4.29
N ARG A 14 1.18 13.38 -4.64
CA ARG A 14 1.71 14.37 -3.69
C ARG A 14 0.65 15.38 -3.26
N SER A 15 -0.18 15.84 -4.19
CA SER A 15 -1.18 16.89 -3.95
C SER A 15 -2.55 16.35 -3.53
N GLU A 16 -2.93 15.14 -3.95
CA GLU A 16 -4.26 14.57 -3.73
C GLU A 16 -4.21 13.36 -2.76
N PRO A 17 -4.60 13.53 -1.48
CA PRO A 17 -4.59 12.45 -0.49
C PRO A 17 -5.45 11.24 -0.85
N ASP A 18 -6.66 11.49 -1.37
CA ASP A 18 -7.59 10.42 -1.73
C ASP A 18 -7.09 9.63 -2.94
N PHE A 19 -6.52 10.35 -3.94
CA PHE A 19 -5.88 9.71 -5.08
C PHE A 19 -4.69 8.86 -4.65
N ARG A 20 -3.85 9.37 -3.73
CA ARG A 20 -2.71 8.62 -3.17
C ARG A 20 -3.17 7.35 -2.46
N GLN A 21 -4.22 7.42 -1.63
CA GLN A 21 -4.75 6.23 -0.97
C GLN A 21 -5.28 5.22 -1.98
N LYS A 22 -6.05 5.67 -2.98
CA LYS A 22 -6.57 4.81 -4.04
C LYS A 22 -5.45 4.14 -4.83
N LEU A 23 -4.45 4.90 -5.26
CA LEU A 23 -3.30 4.40 -6.00
C LEU A 23 -2.52 3.36 -5.17
N LEU A 24 -2.29 3.61 -3.88
CA LEU A 24 -1.62 2.66 -3.00
C LEU A 24 -2.41 1.36 -2.83
N MET A 25 -3.74 1.42 -2.71
CA MET A 25 -4.59 0.22 -2.66
C MET A 25 -4.49 -0.59 -3.96
N GLU A 26 -4.61 0.07 -5.12
CA GLU A 26 -4.49 -0.60 -6.42
C GLU A 26 -3.12 -1.27 -6.62
N LYS A 27 -2.03 -0.61 -6.21
CA LYS A 27 -0.68 -1.19 -6.29
C LYS A 27 -0.46 -2.32 -5.28
N LEU A 28 -1.09 -2.25 -4.10
CA LEU A 28 -1.06 -3.34 -3.11
C LEU A 28 -1.76 -4.59 -3.67
N ASP A 29 -2.93 -4.44 -4.28
CA ASP A 29 -3.66 -5.57 -4.87
C ASP A 29 -2.82 -6.26 -5.96
N LEU A 30 -2.21 -5.48 -6.86
CA LEU A 30 -1.30 -6.02 -7.89
C LEU A 30 -0.09 -6.74 -7.28
N LEU A 31 0.51 -6.19 -6.22
CA LEU A 31 1.63 -6.82 -5.53
C LEU A 31 1.22 -8.16 -4.92
N LEU A 32 0.05 -8.22 -4.27
CA LEU A 32 -0.48 -9.45 -3.68
C LEU A 32 -0.78 -10.52 -4.75
N GLU A 33 -1.30 -10.13 -5.90
CA GLU A 33 -1.50 -11.04 -7.04
C GLU A 33 -0.18 -11.64 -7.54
N GLU A 34 0.86 -10.82 -7.71
CA GLU A 34 2.16 -11.31 -8.15
C GLU A 34 2.84 -12.22 -7.12
N ILE A 35 2.74 -11.89 -5.82
CA ILE A 35 3.20 -12.77 -4.74
C ILE A 35 2.43 -14.10 -4.76
N ALA A 36 1.12 -14.07 -4.99
CA ALA A 36 0.32 -15.29 -5.09
C ALA A 36 0.78 -16.17 -6.26
N LYS A 37 1.05 -15.58 -7.43
CA LYS A 37 1.61 -16.29 -8.59
C LYS A 37 2.99 -16.89 -8.29
N LEU A 38 3.88 -16.13 -7.64
CA LEU A 38 5.19 -16.64 -7.22
C LEU A 38 5.06 -17.80 -6.22
N ARG A 39 4.13 -17.70 -5.27
CA ARG A 39 3.88 -18.75 -4.27
C ARG A 39 3.40 -20.05 -4.91
N GLN A 40 2.56 -19.97 -5.94
CA GLN A 40 2.07 -21.14 -6.67
C GLN A 40 3.19 -21.92 -7.36
N ARG A 41 4.30 -21.26 -7.72
CA ARG A 41 5.47 -21.90 -8.33
C ARG A 41 6.29 -22.77 -7.36
N LYS A 42 5.97 -22.74 -6.06
CA LYS A 42 6.66 -23.50 -4.98
C LYS A 42 8.19 -23.38 -5.09
N PRO A 43 8.73 -22.16 -5.01
CA PRO A 43 10.16 -21.94 -5.21
C PRO A 43 10.97 -22.73 -4.18
N ALA A 44 12.09 -23.30 -4.65
CA ALA A 44 12.99 -24.04 -3.78
C ALA A 44 13.59 -23.12 -2.71
N SER A 45 13.87 -23.67 -1.52
CA SER A 45 14.55 -22.92 -0.48
C SER A 45 15.90 -22.39 -0.98
N GLY A 46 16.15 -21.10 -0.78
CA GLY A 46 17.38 -20.44 -1.24
C GLY A 46 17.35 -19.95 -2.70
N SER A 47 16.28 -20.19 -3.46
CA SER A 47 16.17 -19.65 -4.82
C SER A 47 15.93 -18.13 -4.82
N PRO A 48 16.29 -17.42 -5.91
CA PRO A 48 15.95 -16.01 -6.08
C PRO A 48 14.45 -15.73 -5.91
N GLU A 49 13.59 -16.62 -6.39
CA GLU A 49 12.14 -16.49 -6.27
C GLU A 49 11.65 -16.63 -4.81
N ALA A 50 12.27 -17.51 -4.01
CA ALA A 50 11.99 -17.59 -2.58
C ALA A 50 12.40 -16.30 -1.85
N ARG A 51 13.46 -15.63 -2.32
CA ARG A 51 13.85 -14.30 -1.85
C ARG A 51 12.84 -13.23 -2.27
N PHE A 52 12.46 -13.17 -3.54
CA PHE A 52 11.45 -12.23 -4.03
C PHE A 52 10.10 -12.38 -3.33
N LEU A 53 9.72 -13.60 -2.97
CA LEU A 53 8.50 -13.83 -2.20
C LEU A 53 8.57 -13.21 -0.79
N ARG A 54 9.71 -13.33 -0.10
CA ARG A 54 9.91 -12.69 1.21
C ARG A 54 9.89 -11.16 1.09
N GLU A 55 10.69 -10.63 0.16
CA GLU A 55 10.78 -9.19 -0.08
C GLU A 55 9.42 -8.59 -0.49
N GLY A 56 8.66 -9.30 -1.35
CA GLY A 56 7.32 -8.89 -1.74
C GLY A 56 6.34 -8.87 -0.57
N VAL A 57 6.38 -9.89 0.30
CA VAL A 57 5.54 -9.92 1.51
C VAL A 57 5.88 -8.77 2.46
N ASP A 58 7.16 -8.51 2.70
CA ASP A 58 7.61 -7.39 3.55
C ASP A 58 7.14 -6.05 2.99
N LEU A 59 7.24 -5.85 1.67
CA LEU A 59 6.76 -4.65 1.00
C LEU A 59 5.23 -4.50 1.12
N ALA A 60 4.47 -5.58 0.95
CA ALA A 60 3.01 -5.56 1.09
C ALA A 60 2.60 -5.14 2.52
N VAL A 61 3.32 -5.62 3.54
CA VAL A 61 3.09 -5.21 4.94
C VAL A 61 3.38 -3.72 5.14
N GLN A 62 4.47 -3.20 4.57
CA GLN A 62 4.81 -1.77 4.65
C GLN A 62 3.73 -0.89 4.00
N VAL A 63 3.24 -1.27 2.81
CA VAL A 63 2.18 -0.53 2.13
C VAL A 63 0.88 -0.57 2.93
N ALA A 64 0.53 -1.72 3.51
CA ALA A 64 -0.64 -1.85 4.36
C ALA A 64 -0.55 -0.96 5.62
N ASP A 65 0.63 -0.86 6.25
CA ASP A 65 0.84 0.03 7.41
C ASP A 65 0.70 1.51 7.02
N VAL A 66 1.22 1.92 5.85
CA VAL A 66 1.04 3.29 5.32
C VAL A 66 -0.44 3.59 5.09
N LEU A 67 -1.17 2.66 4.48
CA LEU A 67 -2.62 2.79 4.24
C LEU A 67 -3.39 2.91 5.56
N GLN A 68 -3.08 2.08 6.56
CA GLN A 68 -3.74 2.14 7.87
C GLN A 68 -3.46 3.46 8.62
N LYS A 69 -2.23 3.98 8.52
CA LYS A 69 -1.87 5.28 9.11
C LYS A 69 -2.57 6.44 8.42
N GLY A 70 -2.72 6.39 7.11
CA GLY A 70 -3.51 7.37 6.34
C GLY A 70 -5.01 7.28 6.59
N ALA A 71 -5.52 6.11 6.97
CA ALA A 71 -6.92 5.88 7.28
C ALA A 71 -7.33 6.26 8.71
N ARG A 72 -6.39 6.60 9.60
CA ARG A 72 -6.75 7.11 10.93
C ARG A 72 -7.41 8.48 10.77
N PRO A 73 -8.71 8.64 11.11
CA PRO A 73 -9.30 9.96 11.20
C PRO A 73 -8.51 10.75 12.25
N ALA A 74 -8.24 12.03 11.97
CA ALA A 74 -7.73 12.95 12.97
C ALA A 74 -8.60 12.81 14.24
N PRO A 75 -8.00 12.84 15.46
CA PRO A 75 -8.79 12.74 16.68
C PRO A 75 -9.85 13.82 16.66
N HIS A 76 -11.10 13.39 16.53
CA HIS A 76 -12.25 14.27 16.66
C HIS A 76 -12.19 14.79 18.11
N ARG A 77 -11.78 16.03 18.33
CA ARG A 77 -11.93 16.68 19.64
C ARG A 77 -13.44 16.80 19.89
N PRO A 78 -14.02 16.15 20.91
CA PRO A 78 -15.33 16.50 21.41
C PRO A 78 -15.10 17.43 22.61
N GLY A 79 -15.32 18.72 22.42
CA GLY A 79 -15.21 19.71 23.49
C GLY A 79 -15.15 21.08 22.85
N GLY A 80 -16.16 21.92 22.91
CA GLY A 80 -17.14 22.09 24.00
C GLY A 80 -17.10 23.57 24.31
N SER A 81 -18.10 24.31 23.84
CA SER A 81 -18.37 25.67 24.30
C SER A 81 -19.81 25.99 23.98
N GLU A 82 -20.68 25.32 24.72
CA GLU A 82 -22.00 25.84 25.03
C GLU A 82 -21.81 26.92 26.11
N ALA A 83 -22.55 28.02 25.97
CA ALA A 83 -22.84 29.04 26.98
C ALA A 83 -21.69 29.93 27.51
N ALA A 84 -21.67 31.18 27.04
CA ALA A 84 -21.88 32.36 27.90
C ALA A 84 -22.31 33.55 27.04
#